data_AF-A0A199UN67-F1
#
_entry.id   AF-A0A199UN67-F1
#
_cell.length_a   1.000
_cell.length_b   1.000
_cell.length_c   1.000
_cell.angle_alpha   90.00
_cell.angle_beta   90.00
_cell.angle_gamma   90.00
#
_symmetry.space_group_name_H-M   'P 1'
#
loop_
_entity.id
_entity.type
_entity.pdbx_description
1 polymer ?
#
loop_
_entity_poly.entity_id
_entity_poly.type
_entity_poly.pdbx_seq_one_letter_code
_entity_poly.pdbx_strand_id
1 'polypeptide(L)'
;MNHLKQLHAHLIVAAILDETLTLAQLISFCSLSPTGDLRYSCKRLEHAPNPNKFMSNSLIRGYTNQHSPKEALFLWEKMKTLRRFMREKGIKKDAR
;
A
#
# COMPACT_ATOMS: atom_id res chain seq x y z
N MET A 1 14.44 2.08 8.65
CA MET A 1 13.46 2.88 7.88
C MET A 1 14.07 4.03 7.06
N ASN A 2 15.03 4.80 7.57
CA ASN A 2 15.56 5.98 6.87
C ASN A 2 16.26 5.66 5.54
N HIS A 3 17.15 4.65 5.52
CA HIS A 3 17.85 4.25 4.28
C HIS A 3 16.90 3.76 3.19
N LEU A 4 15.84 3.02 3.54
CA LEU A 4 14.84 2.57 2.58
C LEU A 4 14.07 3.75 1.97
N LYS A 5 13.68 4.73 2.79
CA LYS A 5 12.99 5.94 2.32
C LYS A 5 13.88 6.75 1.39
N GLN A 6 15.16 6.88 1.72
CA GLN A 6 16.15 7.56 0.88
C GLN A 6 16.35 6.84 -0.45
N LEU A 7 16.59 5.53 -0.43
CA LEU A 7 16.73 4.72 -1.65
C LEU A 7 15.51 4.84 -2.55
N HIS A 8 14.31 4.72 -1.97
CA HIS A 8 13.06 4.85 -2.69
C HIS A 8 12.88 6.24 -3.32
N ALA A 9 13.21 7.31 -2.58
CA ALA A 9 13.19 8.67 -3.11
C ALA A 9 14.16 8.85 -4.30
N HIS A 10 15.38 8.30 -4.20
CA HIS A 10 16.34 8.33 -5.29
C HIS A 10 15.86 7.60 -6.54
N LEU A 11 15.21 6.43 -6.39
CA LEU A 11 14.68 5.66 -7.52
C LEU A 11 13.54 6.38 -8.25
N ILE A 12 12.68 7.08 -7.50
CA ILE A 12 11.61 7.92 -8.06
C ILE A 12 12.22 9.11 -8.82
N VAL A 13 13.15 9.85 -8.19
CA VAL A 13 13.78 11.03 -8.80
C VAL A 13 14.55 10.67 -10.06
N ALA A 14 15.19 9.50 -10.08
CA ALA A 14 15.90 9.00 -11.26
C ALA A 14 14.96 8.50 -12.38
N ALA A 15 13.63 8.54 -12.18
CA ALA A 15 12.61 8.03 -13.10
C ALA A 15 12.81 6.55 -13.52
N ILE A 16 13.51 5.77 -12.68
CA ILE A 16 13.86 4.37 -12.98
C ILE A 16 12.65 3.45 -12.76
N LEU A 17 11.74 3.84 -11.87
CA LEU A 17 10.59 3.03 -11.48
C LEU A 17 9.29 3.81 -11.61
N ASP A 18 8.24 3.11 -12.02
CA ASP A 18 6.87 3.62 -11.98
C ASP A 18 6.45 3.94 -10.53
N GLU A 19 5.83 5.09 -10.32
CA GLU A 19 5.45 5.57 -8.98
C GLU A 19 4.52 4.58 -8.26
N THR A 20 3.57 3.98 -8.98
CA THR A 20 2.61 3.02 -8.41
C THR A 20 3.30 1.72 -8.02
N LEU A 21 4.16 1.18 -8.89
CA LEU A 21 4.93 -0.03 -8.62
C LEU A 21 5.88 0.18 -7.43
N THR A 22 6.60 1.30 -7.43
CA THR A 22 7.55 1.62 -6.36
C THR A 22 6.81 1.71 -5.03
N LEU A 23 5.68 2.45 -5.00
CA LEU A 23 4.85 2.59 -3.81
C LEU A 23 4.31 1.24 -3.32
N ALA A 24 3.95 0.35 -4.25
CA ALA A 24 3.47 -0.99 -3.93
C ALA A 24 4.54 -1.83 -3.22
N GLN A 25 5.77 -1.79 -3.72
CA GLN A 25 6.91 -2.48 -3.11
C GLN A 25 7.23 -1.91 -1.73
N LEU A 26 7.23 -0.58 -1.57
CA LEU A 26 7.46 0.07 -0.29
C LEU A 26 6.41 -0.32 0.75
N ILE A 27 5.13 -0.25 0.38
CA ILE A 27 4.00 -0.65 1.24
C ILE A 27 4.15 -2.11 1.63
N SER A 28 4.47 -2.99 0.68
CA SER A 28 4.65 -4.42 0.95
C SER A 28 5.79 -4.68 1.94
N PHE A 29 6.95 -4.07 1.71
CA PHE A 29 8.09 -4.19 2.61
C PHE A 29 7.75 -3.69 4.02
N CYS A 30 7.18 -2.49 4.13
CA CYS A 30 6.83 -1.91 5.42
C CYS A 30 5.75 -2.71 6.17
N SER A 31 4.91 -3.47 5.45
CA SER A 31 3.84 -4.26 6.07
C SER A 31 4.26 -5.67 6.48
N LEU A 32 5.21 -6.28 5.76
CA LEU A 32 5.59 -7.68 5.93
C LEU A 32 6.93 -7.87 6.65
N SER A 33 7.79 -6.85 6.68
CA SER A 33 9.08 -6.93 7.34
C SER A 33 8.93 -6.91 8.87
N PRO A 34 9.70 -7.71 9.63
CA PRO A 34 9.74 -7.63 11.10
C PRO A 34 10.16 -6.25 11.63
N THR A 35 10.92 -5.50 10.84
CA THR A 35 11.35 -4.12 11.15
C THR A 35 10.53 -3.06 10.39
N GLY A 36 9.42 -3.49 9.81
CA GLY A 36 8.49 -2.65 9.08
C GLY A 36 7.68 -1.72 9.98
N ASP A 37 6.94 -0.82 9.34
CA ASP A 37 6.07 0.14 10.02
C ASP A 37 4.70 0.12 9.34
N LEU A 38 3.74 -0.56 9.99
CA LEU A 38 2.37 -0.71 9.51
C LEU A 38 1.62 0.63 9.45
N ARG A 39 1.91 1.55 10.38
CA ARG A 39 1.27 2.86 10.39
C ARG A 39 1.76 3.69 9.21
N TYR A 40 3.05 3.60 8.91
CA TYR A 40 3.62 4.25 7.74
C TYR A 40 3.06 3.66 6.44
N SER A 41 3.03 2.33 6.29
CA SER A 41 2.48 1.69 5.10
C SER A 41 1.00 2.02 4.90
N CYS A 42 0.20 2.05 5.99
CA CYS A 42 -1.21 2.45 5.94
C CYS A 42 -1.37 3.88 5.41
N LYS A 43 -0.63 4.84 5.97
CA LYS A 43 -0.64 6.23 5.48
C LYS A 43 -0.23 6.32 4.01
N ARG A 44 0.76 5.54 3.58
CA ARG A 44 1.19 5.53 2.16
C ARG A 44 0.10 4.98 1.25
N LEU A 45 -0.62 3.93 1.67
CA LEU A 45 -1.77 3.39 0.93
C LEU A 45 -2.91 4.41 0.80
N GLU A 46 -3.19 5.18 1.86
CA GLU A 46 -4.25 6.20 1.86
C GLU A 46 -3.96 7.38 0.92
N HIS A 47 -2.68 7.70 0.71
CA HIS A 47 -2.23 8.76 -0.19
C HIS A 47 -1.78 8.21 -1.55
N ALA A 48 -1.97 6.91 -1.80
CA ALA A 48 -1.59 6.32 -3.07
C ALA A 48 -2.51 6.88 -4.18
N PRO A 49 -1.96 7.38 -5.30
CA PRO A 49 -2.79 7.85 -6.42
C PRO A 49 -3.63 6.71 -7.00
N ASN A 50 -3.07 5.49 -7.04
CA ASN A 50 -3.73 4.29 -7.55
C ASN A 50 -3.60 3.11 -6.57
N PRO A 51 -4.43 3.06 -5.50
CA PRO A 51 -4.39 1.97 -4.54
C PRO A 51 -4.86 0.65 -5.19
N ASN A 52 -3.92 -0.28 -5.35
CA ASN A 52 -4.17 -1.58 -5.98
C ASN A 52 -4.41 -2.70 -4.94
N LYS A 53 -4.84 -3.87 -5.43
CA LYS A 53 -5.17 -5.01 -4.55
C LYS A 53 -3.94 -5.53 -3.81
N PHE A 54 -2.78 -5.50 -4.45
CA PHE A 54 -1.53 -5.99 -3.88
C PHE A 54 -1.15 -5.19 -2.62
N MET A 55 -1.16 -3.85 -2.70
CA MET A 55 -0.86 -2.97 -1.57
C MET A 55 -1.77 -3.26 -0.36
N SER A 56 -3.09 -3.35 -0.58
CA SER A 56 -4.04 -3.65 0.50
C SER A 56 -3.86 -5.06 1.06
N ASN A 57 -3.57 -6.05 0.22
CA ASN A 57 -3.37 -7.43 0.67
C ASN A 57 -2.12 -7.56 1.54
N SER A 58 -1.03 -6.88 1.16
CA SER A 58 0.19 -6.85 1.99
C SER A 58 -0.06 -6.22 3.35
N LEU A 59 -0.85 -5.13 3.41
CA LEU A 59 -1.19 -4.48 4.66
C LEU A 59 -2.11 -5.33 5.56
N ILE A 60 -3.14 -5.96 4.97
CA ILE A 60 -4.05 -6.86 5.70
C ILE A 60 -3.24 -8.01 6.31
N ARG A 61 -2.34 -8.63 5.51
CA ARG A 61 -1.44 -9.67 6.01
C ARG A 61 -0.54 -9.16 7.14
N GLY A 62 0.01 -7.95 7.00
CA GLY A 62 0.82 -7.32 8.04
C GLY A 62 0.07 -7.15 9.37
N TYR A 63 -1.15 -6.63 9.34
CA TYR A 63 -2.00 -6.50 10.54
C TYR A 63 -2.37 -7.86 11.14
N THR A 64 -2.71 -8.86 10.31
CA THR A 64 -2.99 -10.23 10.79
C THR A 64 -1.78 -10.84 11.50
N ASN A 65 -0.58 -10.67 10.92
CA ASN A 65 0.66 -11.19 11.49
C ASN A 65 1.05 -10.51 12.81
N GLN A 66 0.68 -9.24 13.00
CA GLN A 66 0.91 -8.49 14.24
C GLN A 66 -0.26 -8.59 15.24
N HIS A 67 -1.11 -9.61 15.10
CA HIS A 67 -2.26 -9.86 15.98
C HIS A 67 -3.20 -8.66 16.13
N SER A 68 -3.36 -7.90 15.05
CA SER A 68 -4.24 -6.72 14.93
C SER A 68 -5.40 -7.01 13.96
N PRO A 69 -6.29 -7.98 14.26
CA PRO A 69 -7.32 -8.43 13.32
C PRO A 69 -8.41 -7.38 13.08
N LYS A 70 -8.65 -6.47 14.03
CA LYS A 70 -9.65 -5.40 13.89
C LYS A 70 -9.23 -4.42 12.80
N GLU A 71 -7.96 -4.05 12.79
CA GLU A 71 -7.34 -3.17 11.81
C GLU A 71 -7.34 -3.81 10.42
N ALA A 72 -7.07 -5.11 10.34
CA ALA A 72 -7.16 -5.88 9.10
C ALA A 72 -8.60 -5.87 8.52
N LEU A 73 -9.61 -6.09 9.36
CA LEU A 73 -11.03 -6.07 8.95
C LEU A 73 -11.47 -4.67 8.52
N PHE A 74 -11.13 -3.65 9.31
CA PHE A 74 -11.45 -2.26 8.99
C PHE A 74 -10.85 -1.85 7.63
N LEU A 75 -9.59 -2.21 7.39
CA LEU A 75 -8.94 -1.94 6.12
C LEU A 75 -9.63 -2.69 4.96
N TRP A 76 -10.00 -3.95 5.15
CA TRP A 76 -10.70 -4.72 4.13
C TRP A 76 -12.03 -4.06 3.75
N GLU A 77 -12.80 -3.61 4.73
CA GLU A 77 -14.08 -2.94 4.52
C GLU A 77 -13.89 -1.60 3.80
N LYS A 78 -12.94 -0.77 4.25
CA LYS A 78 -12.55 0.49 3.60
C LYS A 78 -12.20 0.26 2.12
N MET A 79 -11.37 -0.74 1.83
CA MET A 79 -10.96 -1.07 0.47
C MET A 79 -12.07 -1.65 -0.39
N LYS A 80 -13.06 -2.32 0.20
CA LYS A 80 -14.27 -2.80 -0.50
C LYS A 80 -15.14 -1.62 -0.92
N THR A 81 -15.38 -0.68 -0.01
CA THR A 81 -16.17 0.54 -0.27
C THR A 81 -15.51 1.42 -1.32
N LEU A 82 -14.20 1.67 -1.20
CA LEU A 82 -13.44 2.44 -2.19
C LEU A 82 -13.51 1.80 -3.58
N ARG A 83 -13.38 0.47 -3.68
CA ARG A 83 -13.48 -0.25 -4.96
C ARG A 83 -14.85 -0.12 -5.59
N ARG A 84 -15.92 -0.19 -4.80
CA ARG A 84 -17.29 0.00 -5.28
C ARG A 84 -17.45 1.40 -5.86
N PHE A 85 -17.03 2.42 -5.12
CA PHE A 85 -17.08 3.82 -5.56
C PHE A 85 -16.29 4.05 -6.86
N MET A 86 -15.06 3.56 -6.94
CA MET A 86 -14.22 3.70 -8.15
C MET A 86 -14.85 3.03 -9.37
N ARG A 87 -15.52 1.88 -9.19
CA ARG A 87 -16.24 1.17 -10.25
C ARG A 87 -17.45 1.95 -10.73
N GLU A 88 -18.24 2.52 -9.82
CA GLU A 88 -19.40 3.36 -10.16
C GLU A 88 -19.02 4.62 -10.93
N LYS A 89 -17.82 5.16 -10.67
CA LYS A 89 -17.27 6.33 -11.37
C LYS A 89 -16.54 5.99 -12.67
N GLY A 90 -16.49 4.71 -13.09
CA GLY A 90 -15.81 4.30 -14.32
C GLY A 90 -14.29 4.51 -14.30
N ILE A 91 -13.67 4.65 -13.13
CA ILE A 91 -12.23 4.85 -13.00
C ILE A 91 -11.55 3.48 -13.25
N LYS A 92 -10.93 3.32 -14.42
CA LYS A 92 -10.26 2.08 -14.83
C LYS A 92 -9.17 1.71 -13.82
N LYS A 93 -9.25 0.49 -13.29
CA LYS A 93 -8.21 -0.11 -12.44
C LYS A 93 -7.31 -0.98 -13.31
N ASP A 94 -6.35 -0.41 -14.03
CA ASP A 94 -5.37 -1.25 -14.70
C ASP A 94 -4.00 -0.56 -14.82
N ALA A 95 -3.08 -0.99 -13.97
CA ALA A 95 -1.77 -1.45 -14.42
C ALA A 95 -1.47 -2.70 -13.58
N ARG A 96 -1.29 -3.83 -14.27
CA ARG A 96 -0.97 -5.14 -13.70
C ARG A 96 0.34 -5.09 -12.91
#